data_AF-A0A845R9Q9-F1
#
_entry.id   AF-A0A845R9Q9-F1
#
_cell.length_a   1.000
_cell.length_b   1.000
_cell.length_c   1.000
_cell.angle_alpha   90.00
_cell.angle_beta   90.00
_cell.angle_gamma   90.00
#
_symmetry.space_group_name_H-M   'P 1'
#
loop_
_entity.id
_entity.type
_entity.pdbx_description
1 polymer ?
#
loop_
_entity_poly.entity_id
_entity_poly.type
_entity_poly.pdbx_seq_one_letter_code
_entity_poly.pdbx_strand_id
1 'polypeptide(L)'
;MGRRWGKADFQALKDLEERLAKLEQVDFDRFCREAAADIAGRLLEKVKKRTPVGVVPKDIYDNKKSTVTVIGASGKKRKFASRESAIYQQYWAGYTGGTLRDAWVILPVEKVGNTYIVTVVNATEYASYVEFGHRQRPGRYVPALGKSLKASWVKGRFMLTISEQELEAQLPALLEQKLYTLLKGVF
;
A
#
# COMPACT_ATOMS: atom_id res chain seq x y z
N MET A 1 -16.92 73.50 -23.34
CA MET A 1 -15.86 72.89 -22.52
C MET A 1 -16.35 71.52 -22.05
N GLY A 2 -15.77 70.43 -22.58
CA GLY A 2 -16.14 69.07 -22.17
C GLY A 2 -15.71 68.80 -20.73
N ARG A 3 -16.63 68.36 -19.87
CA ARG A 3 -16.32 67.95 -18.50
C ARG A 3 -15.43 66.70 -18.57
N ARG A 4 -14.21 66.80 -18.03
CA ARG A 4 -13.31 65.64 -17.86
C ARG A 4 -13.92 64.75 -16.78
N TRP A 5 -14.39 63.56 -17.15
CA TRP A 5 -14.76 62.54 -16.17
C TRP A 5 -13.56 62.20 -15.28
N GLY A 6 -13.83 61.91 -14.00
CA GLY A 6 -12.81 61.62 -13.00
C GLY A 6 -11.94 60.42 -13.38
N LYS A 7 -10.69 60.40 -12.92
CA LYS A 7 -9.80 59.25 -13.06
C LYS A 7 -10.31 58.13 -12.14
N ALA A 8 -10.57 56.95 -12.70
CA ALA A 8 -10.89 55.75 -11.93
C ALA A 8 -9.58 55.09 -11.45
N ASP A 9 -9.57 54.64 -10.19
CA ASP A 9 -8.46 53.88 -9.60
C ASP A 9 -8.65 52.39 -9.91
N PHE A 10 -7.67 51.80 -10.59
CA PHE A 10 -7.66 50.41 -11.01
C PHE A 10 -6.54 49.61 -10.33
N GLN A 11 -5.84 50.17 -9.35
CA GLN A 11 -4.67 49.52 -8.76
C GLN A 11 -5.05 48.17 -8.14
N ALA A 12 -6.16 48.10 -7.40
CA ALA A 12 -6.65 46.85 -6.81
C ALA A 12 -6.98 45.77 -7.85
N LEU A 13 -7.43 46.15 -9.06
CA LEU A 13 -7.70 45.19 -10.14
C LEU A 13 -6.42 44.67 -10.77
N LYS A 14 -5.39 45.52 -10.92
CA LYS A 14 -4.07 45.10 -11.39
C LYS A 14 -3.40 44.16 -10.38
N ASP A 15 -3.47 44.48 -9.10
CA ASP A 15 -2.92 43.64 -8.03
C ASP A 15 -3.62 42.26 -8.02
N LEU A 16 -4.92 42.20 -8.31
CA LEU A 16 -5.66 40.94 -8.44
C LEU A 16 -5.23 40.15 -9.69
N GLU A 17 -5.08 40.81 -10.84
CA GLU A 17 -4.59 40.19 -12.07
C GLU A 17 -3.22 39.53 -11.87
N GLU A 18 -2.29 40.21 -11.20
CA GLU A 18 -0.97 39.67 -10.88
C GLU A 18 -1.05 38.42 -9.98
N ARG A 19 -1.94 38.43 -8.97
CA ARG A 19 -2.17 37.27 -8.09
C ARG A 19 -2.76 36.09 -8.86
N LEU A 20 -3.69 36.33 -9.77
CA LEU A 20 -4.30 35.27 -10.60
C LEU A 20 -3.30 34.67 -11.59
N ALA A 21 -2.47 35.50 -12.24
CA ALA A 21 -1.44 35.03 -13.16
C ALA A 21 -0.39 34.15 -12.45
N LYS A 22 0.00 34.54 -11.24
CA LYS A 22 0.90 33.74 -10.39
C LYS A 22 0.26 32.41 -9.99
N LEU A 23 -1.02 32.44 -9.61
CA LEU A 23 -1.79 31.26 -9.25
C LEU A 23 -1.82 30.24 -10.40
N GLU A 24 -2.19 30.71 -11.59
CA GLU A 24 -2.41 29.87 -12.78
C GLU A 24 -1.17 29.06 -13.17
N GLN A 25 0.02 29.66 -13.12
CA GLN A 25 1.22 29.02 -13.64
C GLN A 25 2.03 28.26 -12.60
N VAL A 26 2.37 28.91 -11.48
CA VAL A 26 3.37 28.37 -10.53
C VAL A 26 2.68 27.65 -9.39
N ASP A 27 1.69 28.30 -8.77
CA ASP A 27 1.06 27.75 -7.57
C ASP A 27 0.14 26.58 -7.91
N PHE A 28 -0.51 26.56 -9.08
CA PHE A 28 -1.37 25.46 -9.49
C PHE A 28 -0.60 24.17 -9.85
N ASP A 29 0.53 24.26 -10.57
CA ASP A 29 1.36 23.07 -10.86
C ASP A 29 1.88 22.43 -9.58
N ARG A 30 2.43 23.27 -8.70
CA ARG A 30 2.89 22.85 -7.38
C ARG A 30 1.77 22.22 -6.57
N PHE A 31 0.61 22.87 -6.52
CA PHE A 31 -0.58 22.38 -5.83
C PHE A 31 -0.99 20.99 -6.31
N CYS A 32 -1.10 20.79 -7.63
CA CYS A 32 -1.49 19.50 -8.18
C CYS A 32 -0.49 18.39 -7.84
N ARG A 33 0.82 18.69 -7.88
CA ARG A 33 1.86 17.73 -7.48
C ARG A 33 1.78 17.37 -6.00
N GLU A 34 1.62 18.38 -5.13
CA GLU A 34 1.48 18.19 -3.68
C GLU A 34 0.19 17.43 -3.34
N ALA A 35 -0.93 17.74 -4.01
CA ALA A 35 -2.20 17.04 -3.85
C ALA A 35 -2.10 15.58 -4.29
N ALA A 36 -1.52 15.31 -5.47
CA ALA A 36 -1.32 13.95 -5.96
C ALA A 36 -0.41 13.14 -5.02
N ALA A 37 0.68 13.73 -4.53
CA ALA A 37 1.58 13.09 -3.58
C ALA A 37 0.89 12.77 -2.23
N ASP A 38 0.09 13.69 -1.70
CA ASP A 38 -0.68 13.47 -0.46
C ASP A 38 -1.72 12.34 -0.62
N ILE A 39 -2.45 12.34 -1.74
CA ILE A 39 -3.43 11.29 -2.07
C ILE A 39 -2.73 9.93 -2.18
N ALA A 40 -1.59 9.87 -2.88
CA ALA A 40 -0.80 8.64 -2.98
C ALA A 40 -0.26 8.17 -1.62
N GLY A 41 0.18 9.09 -0.77
CA GLY A 41 0.61 8.80 0.59
C GLY A 41 -0.50 8.16 1.42
N ARG A 42 -1.71 8.74 1.36
CA ARG A 42 -2.92 8.20 2.02
C ARG A 42 -3.29 6.81 1.50
N LEU A 43 -3.22 6.61 0.18
CA LEU A 43 -3.45 5.31 -0.43
C LEU A 43 -2.44 4.29 0.07
N LEU A 44 -1.14 4.63 0.04
CA LEU A 44 -0.06 3.77 0.49
C LEU A 44 -0.25 3.34 1.95
N GLU A 45 -0.59 4.27 2.83
CA GLU A 45 -0.87 3.96 4.24
C GLU A 45 -2.03 2.98 4.41
N LYS A 46 -3.14 3.23 3.72
CA LYS A 46 -4.33 2.36 3.73
C LYS A 46 -3.98 0.95 3.25
N VAL A 47 -3.27 0.86 2.13
CA VAL A 47 -2.86 -0.41 1.53
C VAL A 47 -1.88 -1.16 2.42
N LYS A 48 -0.87 -0.49 2.99
CA LYS A 48 0.10 -1.12 3.91
C LYS A 48 -0.58 -1.69 5.16
N LYS A 49 -1.55 -0.97 5.73
CA LYS A 49 -2.34 -1.44 6.88
C LYS A 49 -3.14 -2.70 6.56
N ARG A 50 -3.72 -2.81 5.36
CA ARG A 50 -4.47 -3.99 4.91
C ARG A 50 -3.59 -5.15 4.46
N THR A 51 -2.35 -4.86 4.06
CA THR A 51 -1.44 -5.87 3.53
C THR A 51 -1.06 -6.87 4.62
N PRO A 52 -1.35 -8.17 4.44
CA PRO A 52 -0.98 -9.18 5.43
C PRO A 52 0.53 -9.39 5.41
N VAL A 53 1.07 -9.79 6.55
CA VAL A 53 2.47 -10.24 6.66
C VAL A 53 2.48 -11.74 6.86
N GLY A 54 3.37 -12.41 6.11
CA GLY A 54 3.56 -13.84 6.28
C GLY A 54 4.13 -14.13 7.67
N VAL A 55 3.52 -15.06 8.39
CA VAL A 55 3.92 -15.48 9.73
C VAL A 55 4.21 -16.97 9.72
N VAL A 56 5.18 -17.39 10.54
CA VAL A 56 5.43 -18.81 10.78
C VAL A 56 4.17 -19.43 11.41
N PRO A 57 3.71 -20.60 10.94
CA PRO A 57 2.60 -21.30 11.58
C PRO A 57 2.87 -21.54 13.07
N LYS A 58 1.89 -21.21 13.92
CA LYS A 58 2.05 -21.22 15.39
C LYS A 58 2.47 -22.59 15.92
N ASP A 59 1.85 -23.65 15.42
CA ASP A 59 2.18 -25.04 15.76
C ASP A 59 3.64 -25.39 15.45
N ILE A 60 4.19 -24.88 14.35
CA ILE A 60 5.58 -25.08 13.96
C ILE A 60 6.52 -24.21 14.82
N TYR A 61 6.15 -22.94 15.04
CA TYR A 61 6.96 -22.00 15.81
C TYR A 61 7.09 -22.39 17.29
N ASP A 62 5.98 -22.78 17.92
CA ASP A 62 5.96 -23.19 19.33
C ASP A 62 6.80 -24.47 19.54
N ASN A 63 6.83 -25.35 18.53
CA ASN A 63 7.56 -26.62 18.55
C ASN A 63 8.93 -26.57 17.85
N LYS A 64 9.49 -25.38 17.59
CA LYS A 64 10.72 -25.21 16.78
C LYS A 64 11.96 -25.97 17.29
N LYS A 65 11.98 -26.37 18.56
CA LYS A 65 13.06 -27.14 19.21
C LYS A 65 12.59 -28.49 19.79
N SER A 66 11.38 -28.93 19.49
CA SER A 66 10.87 -30.17 20.08
C SER A 66 11.55 -31.41 19.50
N THR A 67 11.64 -32.47 20.31
CA THR A 67 12.31 -33.73 19.95
C THR A 67 11.41 -34.91 20.23
N VAL A 68 11.51 -35.95 19.40
CA VAL A 68 10.84 -37.24 19.60
C VAL A 68 11.87 -38.27 20.04
N THR A 69 11.55 -39.05 21.08
CA THR A 69 12.39 -40.18 21.51
C THR A 69 11.92 -41.44 20.82
N VAL A 70 12.83 -42.11 20.12
CA VAL A 70 12.57 -43.38 19.45
C VAL A 70 13.34 -44.49 20.17
N ILE A 71 12.68 -45.61 20.40
CA ILE A 71 13.27 -46.81 21.01
C ILE A 71 13.58 -47.79 19.87
N GLY A 72 14.86 -48.13 19.69
CA GLY A 72 15.26 -49.13 18.69
C GLY A 72 14.98 -50.55 19.17
N ALA A 73 15.05 -51.53 18.26
CA ALA A 73 14.83 -52.95 18.57
C ALA A 73 15.75 -53.49 19.70
N SER A 74 16.93 -52.88 19.87
CA SER A 74 17.87 -53.16 20.97
C SER A 74 17.47 -52.57 22.35
N GLY A 75 16.33 -51.89 22.45
CA GLY A 75 15.92 -51.13 23.64
C GLY A 75 16.62 -49.77 23.82
N LYS A 76 17.64 -49.47 23.01
CA LYS A 76 18.37 -48.20 23.08
C LYS A 76 17.48 -47.02 22.65
N LYS A 77 17.39 -46.01 23.53
CA LYS A 77 16.66 -44.76 23.28
C LYS A 77 17.54 -43.77 22.50
N ARG A 78 16.99 -43.15 21.47
CA ARG A 78 17.63 -42.05 20.71
C ARG A 78 16.66 -40.88 20.59
N LYS A 79 17.18 -39.65 20.65
CA LYS A 79 16.39 -38.43 20.45
C LYS A 79 16.60 -37.91 19.04
N PHE A 80 15.51 -37.58 18.36
CA PHE A 80 15.49 -36.98 17.03
C PHE A 80 14.69 -35.68 17.06
N ALA A 81 14.93 -34.78 16.12
CA ALA A 81 14.07 -33.63 15.92
C ALA A 81 12.63 -34.11 15.63
N SER A 82 11.64 -33.42 16.22
CA SER A 82 10.25 -33.64 15.83
C SER A 82 10.02 -33.22 14.38
N ARG A 83 8.87 -33.63 13.83
CA ARG A 83 8.45 -33.21 12.50
C ARG A 83 8.38 -31.69 12.40
N GLU A 84 7.80 -31.04 13.41
CA GLU A 84 7.63 -29.58 13.47
C GLU A 84 8.98 -28.87 13.56
N SER A 85 9.88 -29.37 14.41
CA SER A 85 11.23 -28.80 14.55
C SER A 85 12.02 -28.95 13.25
N ALA A 86 11.94 -30.09 12.57
CA ALA A 86 12.59 -30.29 11.28
C ALA A 86 12.03 -29.34 10.20
N ILE A 87 10.71 -29.18 10.11
CA ILE A 87 10.08 -28.22 9.18
C ILE A 87 10.51 -26.79 9.51
N TYR A 88 10.54 -26.41 10.79
CA TYR A 88 11.00 -25.08 11.19
C TYR A 88 12.43 -24.82 10.72
N GLN A 89 13.36 -25.74 11.02
CA GLN A 89 14.77 -25.57 10.65
C GLN A 89 14.98 -25.48 9.13
N GLN A 90 14.23 -26.27 8.36
CA GLN A 90 14.41 -26.30 6.90
C GLN A 90 13.77 -25.11 6.17
N TYR A 91 12.60 -24.63 6.61
CA TYR A 91 11.81 -23.65 5.84
C TYR A 91 11.66 -22.29 6.52
N TRP A 92 11.82 -22.23 7.85
CA TRP A 92 11.47 -21.05 8.64
C TRP A 92 12.62 -20.49 9.48
N ALA A 93 13.76 -21.18 9.57
CA ALA A 93 14.94 -20.66 10.24
C ALA A 93 15.41 -19.37 9.55
N GLY A 94 15.47 -18.27 10.30
CA GLY A 94 15.81 -16.95 9.76
C GLY A 94 14.69 -16.28 8.94
N TYR A 95 13.49 -16.87 8.86
CA TYR A 95 12.39 -16.28 8.12
C TYR A 95 12.02 -14.91 8.68
N THR A 96 12.02 -13.92 7.78
CA THR A 96 11.59 -12.56 8.06
C THR A 96 10.37 -12.27 7.20
N GLY A 97 9.21 -12.11 7.83
CA GLY A 97 8.00 -11.68 7.14
C GLY A 97 8.04 -10.18 6.84
N GLY A 98 7.11 -9.71 6.00
CA GLY A 98 7.03 -8.27 5.68
C GLY A 98 7.09 -7.97 4.19
N THR A 99 7.73 -8.83 3.38
CA THR A 99 8.07 -8.58 1.97
C THR A 99 6.94 -7.96 1.15
N LEU A 100 5.72 -8.52 1.23
CA LEU A 100 4.56 -7.98 0.49
C LEU A 100 4.19 -6.57 0.95
N ARG A 101 4.18 -6.32 2.26
CA ARG A 101 3.86 -5.00 2.84
C ARG A 101 4.95 -3.99 2.53
N ASP A 102 6.21 -4.40 2.58
CA ASP A 102 7.35 -3.51 2.43
C ASP A 102 7.62 -3.16 0.96
N ALA A 103 7.21 -4.01 0.02
CA ALA A 103 7.38 -3.80 -1.42
C ALA A 103 6.44 -2.75 -2.04
N TRP A 104 5.51 -2.17 -1.28
CA TRP A 104 4.68 -1.07 -1.76
C TRP A 104 5.49 0.22 -1.85
N VAL A 105 5.54 0.80 -3.05
CA VAL A 105 6.27 2.03 -3.35
C VAL A 105 5.39 3.03 -4.12
N ILE A 106 5.65 4.31 -3.90
CA ILE A 106 5.07 5.42 -4.67
C ILE A 106 6.15 5.89 -5.65
N LEU A 107 5.81 5.98 -6.93
CA LEU A 107 6.68 6.56 -7.95
C LEU A 107 6.49 8.09 -8.01
N PRO A 108 7.48 8.84 -8.56
CA PRO A 108 7.37 10.29 -8.72
C PRO A 108 6.11 10.71 -9.47
N VAL A 109 5.59 11.89 -9.14
CA VAL A 109 4.43 12.46 -9.83
C VAL A 109 4.83 12.91 -11.23
N GLU A 110 4.22 12.30 -12.23
CA GLU A 110 4.40 12.62 -13.64
C GLU A 110 3.31 13.58 -14.09
N LYS A 111 3.65 14.53 -14.96
CA LYS A 111 2.69 15.44 -15.59
C LYS A 111 2.59 15.09 -17.07
N VAL A 112 1.41 14.68 -17.50
CA VAL A 112 1.10 14.38 -18.90
C VAL A 112 -0.01 15.32 -19.35
N GLY A 113 0.36 16.34 -20.13
CA GLY A 113 -0.56 17.42 -20.50
C GLY A 113 -1.10 18.15 -19.27
N ASN A 114 -2.41 18.04 -19.02
CA ASN A 114 -3.08 18.63 -17.86
C ASN A 114 -3.39 17.60 -16.74
N THR A 115 -2.84 16.39 -16.83
CA THR A 115 -3.08 15.31 -15.86
C THR A 115 -1.82 15.05 -15.04
N TYR A 116 -2.00 14.91 -13.73
CA TYR A 116 -0.95 14.51 -12.80
C TYR A 116 -1.18 13.06 -12.41
N ILE A 117 -0.20 12.22 -12.73
CA ILE A 117 -0.27 10.77 -12.54
C ILE A 117 0.71 10.41 -11.44
N VAL A 118 0.22 9.65 -10.46
CA VAL A 118 1.04 9.05 -9.42
C VAL A 118 0.81 7.55 -9.42
N THR A 119 1.90 6.79 -9.45
CA THR A 119 1.84 5.33 -9.54
C THR A 119 2.19 4.71 -8.19
N VAL A 120 1.26 3.91 -7.66
CA VAL A 120 1.50 3.09 -6.48
C VAL A 120 1.60 1.64 -6.93
N VAL A 121 2.74 1.00 -6.66
CA VAL A 121 3.03 -0.33 -7.19
C VAL A 121 3.58 -1.27 -6.12
N ASN A 122 3.33 -2.57 -6.31
CA ASN A 122 3.96 -3.65 -5.58
C ASN A 122 4.61 -4.62 -6.56
N ALA A 123 5.94 -4.73 -6.50
CA ALA A 123 6.71 -5.54 -7.44
C ALA A 123 6.75 -7.05 -7.09
N THR A 124 6.09 -7.49 -6.01
CA THR A 124 6.10 -8.92 -5.66
C THR A 124 5.23 -9.71 -6.62
N GLU A 125 5.79 -10.78 -7.19
CA GLU A 125 5.12 -11.61 -8.19
C GLU A 125 3.78 -12.20 -7.70
N TYR A 126 3.69 -12.45 -6.40
CA TYR A 126 2.51 -13.04 -5.79
C TYR A 126 1.50 -12.01 -5.23
N ALA A 127 1.72 -10.70 -5.42
CA ALA A 127 0.81 -9.66 -4.93
C ALA A 127 -0.62 -9.87 -5.45
N SER A 128 -0.77 -10.15 -6.74
CA SER A 128 -2.07 -10.38 -7.40
C SER A 128 -2.83 -11.57 -6.81
N TYR A 129 -2.13 -12.65 -6.44
CA TYR A 129 -2.73 -13.82 -5.79
C TYR A 129 -3.21 -13.54 -4.37
N VAL A 130 -2.60 -12.59 -3.68
CA VAL A 130 -3.06 -12.13 -2.35
C VAL A 130 -4.19 -11.12 -2.49
N GLU A 131 -4.15 -10.26 -3.50
CA GLU A 131 -5.18 -9.27 -3.80
C GLU A 131 -6.51 -9.94 -4.17
N PHE A 132 -6.51 -10.75 -5.22
CA PHE A 132 -7.73 -11.30 -5.82
C PHE A 132 -8.00 -12.77 -5.45
N GLY A 133 -7.02 -13.45 -4.87
CA GLY A 133 -7.09 -14.87 -4.56
C GLY A 133 -6.51 -15.75 -5.66
N HIS A 134 -6.49 -17.06 -5.43
CA HIS A 134 -5.91 -18.02 -6.37
C HIS A 134 -6.50 -19.42 -6.24
N ARG A 135 -6.37 -20.22 -7.31
CA ARG A 135 -6.71 -21.64 -7.32
C ARG A 135 -5.64 -22.47 -6.63
N GLN A 136 -6.09 -23.50 -5.94
CA GLN A 136 -5.24 -24.54 -5.33
C GLN A 136 -5.67 -25.91 -5.84
N ARG A 137 -4.75 -26.88 -5.70
CA ARG A 137 -5.02 -28.29 -5.97
C ARG A 137 -5.28 -28.99 -4.63
N PRO A 138 -6.54 -29.31 -4.28
CA PRO A 138 -6.86 -30.05 -3.06
C PRO A 138 -6.07 -31.37 -3.01
N GLY A 139 -5.63 -31.76 -1.82
CA GLY A 139 -4.80 -32.94 -1.60
C GLY A 139 -3.30 -32.73 -1.82
N ARG A 140 -2.86 -31.63 -2.45
CA ARG A 140 -1.43 -31.31 -2.58
C ARG A 140 -0.81 -31.08 -1.20
N TYR A 141 0.24 -31.83 -0.89
CA TYR A 141 1.03 -31.64 0.33
C TYR A 141 1.96 -30.42 0.20
N VAL A 142 2.01 -29.58 1.23
CA VAL A 142 2.90 -28.41 1.33
C VAL A 142 3.90 -28.64 2.47
N PRO A 143 5.18 -28.95 2.15
CA PRO A 143 6.20 -29.26 3.15
C PRO A 143 6.42 -28.15 4.18
N ALA A 144 6.47 -26.89 3.75
CA ALA A 144 6.67 -25.74 4.63
C ALA A 144 5.56 -25.56 5.67
N LEU A 145 4.35 -26.09 5.42
CA LEU A 145 3.22 -26.04 6.34
C LEU A 145 2.99 -27.35 7.08
N GLY A 146 3.66 -28.43 6.68
CA GLY A 146 3.39 -29.78 7.18
C GLY A 146 1.96 -30.26 6.92
N LYS A 147 1.24 -29.67 5.96
CA LYS A 147 -0.21 -29.86 5.76
C LYS A 147 -0.56 -30.06 4.30
N SER A 148 -1.66 -30.76 4.06
CA SER A 148 -2.25 -30.89 2.72
C SER A 148 -3.35 -29.85 2.51
N LEU A 149 -3.39 -29.27 1.31
CA LEU A 149 -4.38 -28.27 0.94
C LEU A 149 -5.78 -28.90 0.89
N LYS A 150 -6.77 -28.21 1.46
CA LYS A 150 -8.17 -28.67 1.49
C LYS A 150 -9.06 -27.92 0.51
N ALA A 151 -8.91 -26.59 0.45
CA ALA A 151 -9.70 -25.75 -0.44
C ALA A 151 -9.14 -25.75 -1.87
N SER A 152 -10.02 -25.63 -2.86
CA SER A 152 -9.65 -25.44 -4.27
C SER A 152 -9.46 -23.96 -4.64
N TRP A 153 -9.93 -23.03 -3.80
CA TRP A 153 -9.82 -21.60 -3.99
C TRP A 153 -9.46 -20.91 -2.68
N VAL A 154 -8.50 -19.98 -2.74
CA VAL A 154 -8.15 -19.07 -1.64
C VAL A 154 -8.71 -17.70 -1.96
N LYS A 155 -9.54 -17.17 -1.05
CA LYS A 155 -10.13 -15.84 -1.18
C LYS A 155 -9.05 -14.75 -1.11
N GLY A 156 -9.16 -13.77 -2.00
CA GLY A 156 -8.35 -12.56 -2.00
C GLY A 156 -8.58 -11.67 -0.77
N ARG A 157 -7.61 -10.79 -0.51
CA ARG A 157 -7.63 -9.81 0.58
C ARG A 157 -8.08 -8.42 0.14
N PHE A 158 -8.07 -8.13 -1.16
CA PHE A 158 -8.50 -6.85 -1.75
C PHE A 158 -7.87 -5.64 -1.06
N MET A 159 -6.56 -5.70 -0.83
CA MET A 159 -5.80 -4.71 -0.08
C MET A 159 -5.82 -3.35 -0.79
N LEU A 160 -5.56 -3.36 -2.10
CA LEU A 160 -5.57 -2.15 -2.93
C LEU A 160 -6.99 -1.75 -3.27
N THR A 161 -7.80 -2.70 -3.74
CA THR A 161 -9.17 -2.46 -4.19
C THR A 161 -10.02 -1.77 -3.11
N ILE A 162 -10.00 -2.25 -1.87
CA ILE A 162 -10.77 -1.64 -0.78
C ILE A 162 -10.18 -0.29 -0.37
N SER A 163 -8.85 -0.16 -0.40
CA SER A 163 -8.17 1.09 -0.04
C SER A 163 -8.46 2.21 -1.03
N GLU A 164 -8.54 1.88 -2.32
CA GLU A 164 -8.92 2.77 -3.40
C GLU A 164 -10.36 3.25 -3.23
N GLN A 165 -11.32 2.34 -3.07
CA GLN A 165 -12.74 2.68 -2.86
C GLN A 165 -12.95 3.62 -1.67
N GLU A 166 -12.27 3.33 -0.54
CA GLU A 166 -12.36 4.20 0.63
C GLU A 166 -11.73 5.57 0.41
N LEU A 167 -10.62 5.64 -0.35
CA LEU A 167 -9.96 6.90 -0.64
C LEU A 167 -10.81 7.72 -1.60
N GLU A 168 -11.36 7.10 -2.63
CA GLU A 168 -12.23 7.72 -3.63
C GLU A 168 -13.45 8.37 -2.97
N ALA A 169 -14.08 7.70 -2.00
CA ALA A 169 -15.17 8.28 -1.22
C ALA A 169 -14.75 9.53 -0.40
N GLN A 170 -13.47 9.64 -0.03
CA GLN A 170 -12.92 10.77 0.75
C GLN A 170 -12.33 11.87 -0.14
N LEU A 171 -12.05 11.58 -1.41
CA LEU A 171 -11.34 12.48 -2.33
C LEU A 171 -12.03 13.84 -2.51
N PRO A 172 -13.35 13.93 -2.74
CA PRO A 172 -14.00 15.22 -2.98
C PRO A 172 -13.77 16.20 -1.82
N ALA A 173 -14.01 15.75 -0.59
CA ALA A 173 -13.84 16.58 0.61
C ALA A 173 -12.37 17.00 0.83
N LEU A 174 -11.43 16.09 0.58
CA LEU A 174 -9.99 16.39 0.73
C LEU A 174 -9.51 17.42 -0.30
N LEU A 175 -9.94 17.26 -1.56
CA LEU A 175 -9.60 18.18 -2.63
C LEU A 175 -10.24 19.55 -2.42
N GLU A 176 -11.50 19.60 -1.98
CA GLU A 176 -12.19 20.85 -1.67
C GLU A 176 -11.47 21.63 -0.57
N GLN A 177 -11.08 20.97 0.53
CA GLN A 177 -10.32 21.61 1.61
C GLN A 177 -8.97 22.17 1.14
N LYS A 178 -8.25 21.41 0.30
CA LYS A 178 -6.97 21.85 -0.28
C LYS A 178 -7.17 23.04 -1.22
N LEU A 179 -8.16 22.96 -2.11
CA LEU A 179 -8.48 24.03 -3.06
C LEU A 179 -8.92 25.30 -2.34
N TYR A 180 -9.78 25.18 -1.33
CA TYR A 180 -10.21 26.33 -0.53
C TYR A 180 -9.03 27.03 0.14
N THR A 181 -8.09 26.27 0.69
CA THR A 181 -6.88 26.82 1.31
C THR A 181 -6.02 27.58 0.31
N LEU A 182 -5.88 27.06 -0.91
CA LEU A 182 -5.15 27.71 -2.00
C LEU A 182 -5.84 29.03 -2.43
N LEU A 183 -7.15 29.00 -2.66
CA LEU A 183 -7.91 30.17 -3.11
C LEU A 183 -7.97 31.28 -2.06
N LYS A 184 -8.02 30.94 -0.77
CA LYS A 184 -7.96 31.92 0.33
C LYS A 184 -6.63 32.69 0.39
N GLY A 185 -5.56 32.16 -0.20
CA GLY A 185 -4.29 32.88 -0.33
C GLY A 185 -4.30 33.94 -1.43
N VAL A 186 -5.27 33.87 -2.35
CA VAL A 186 -5.35 34.70 -3.56
C VAL A 186 -6.37 35.83 -3.40
N PHE A 187 -7.55 35.49 -2.85
CA PHE A 187 -8.66 36.41 -2.59
C PHE A 187 -8.69 36.85 -1.12
#